data_AF-A0A8S1H499-F1
#
_entry.id   AF-A0A8S1H499-F1
#
_cell.length_a   1.000
_cell.length_b   1.000
_cell.length_c   1.000
_cell.angle_alpha   90.00
_cell.angle_beta   90.00
_cell.angle_gamma   90.00
#
_symmetry.space_group_name_H-M   'P 1'
#
loop_
_entity.id
_entity.type
_entity.pdbx_description
1 polymer ?
#
loop_
_entity_poly.entity_id
_entity_poly.type
_entity_poly.pdbx_seq_one_letter_code
_entity_poly.pdbx_strand_id
1 'polypeptide(L)'
;MKLLLALIGFLPLANAYGISCSTLSDRVDSMKIFPLTRPMKVGDVFKLNAYAKADKSEKYIVVNFYEGDSRGHVKKKYISLSVLVNVDSGKTSFNTLSAEGWYDEEPKKSPIKSGRDYELEISAHEREYQIFINGKLFQRYSYRRKFKKSVTHIGLRGIRFTAAKKSCSGSSIGDDDPNDTQLILVQDGNFYRMLGPFTAFSQETTSKGRD
;
A
#
# COMPACT_ATOMS: atom_id res chain seq x y z
N MET A 1 -30.72 63.31 11.57
CA MET A 1 -30.90 63.44 10.10
C MET A 1 -30.36 62.15 9.48
N LYS A 2 -31.15 61.19 8.97
CA LYS A 2 -31.93 61.16 7.70
C LYS A 2 -31.04 61.72 6.55
N LEU A 3 -30.55 60.98 5.55
CA LEU A 3 -31.15 60.07 4.54
C LEU A 3 -30.01 59.16 4.00
N LEU A 4 -30.12 57.84 3.81
CA LEU A 4 -30.83 57.07 2.77
C LEU A 4 -30.43 57.40 1.30
N LEU A 5 -29.70 56.49 0.66
CA LEU A 5 -29.84 56.15 -0.76
C LEU A 5 -29.45 54.67 -0.98
N ALA A 6 -30.50 53.86 -1.19
CA ALA A 6 -30.44 52.51 -1.76
C ALA A 6 -30.42 52.62 -3.28
N LEU A 7 -29.72 51.74 -4.01
CA LEU A 7 -30.22 50.64 -4.87
C LEU A 7 -29.10 50.47 -5.95
N ILE A 8 -28.64 49.32 -6.46
CA ILE A 8 -29.26 48.11 -7.00
C ILE A 8 -28.19 47.00 -7.09
N GLY A 9 -28.55 45.78 -6.67
CA GLY A 9 -28.22 44.49 -7.30
C GLY A 9 -26.76 44.05 -7.56
N PHE A 10 -26.30 43.05 -6.82
CA PHE A 10 -25.99 41.68 -7.30
C PHE A 10 -25.36 40.85 -6.15
N LEU A 11 -26.02 39.77 -5.75
CA LEU A 11 -25.34 38.60 -5.12
C LEU A 11 -25.11 37.57 -6.24
N PRO A 12 -24.18 36.60 -6.14
CA PRO A 12 -23.01 36.46 -5.28
C PRO A 12 -21.72 36.14 -6.07
N LEU A 13 -20.52 36.33 -5.49
CA LEU A 13 -19.29 35.66 -5.97
C LEU A 13 -18.59 34.95 -4.82
N ALA A 14 -19.26 33.94 -4.28
CA ALA A 14 -18.58 32.78 -3.72
C ALA A 14 -18.18 31.88 -4.89
N ASN A 15 -17.15 32.27 -5.65
CA ASN A 15 -16.49 31.38 -6.59
C ASN A 15 -15.09 31.90 -6.95
N ALA A 16 -14.13 31.67 -6.07
CA ALA A 16 -12.72 31.70 -6.44
C ALA A 16 -12.07 30.49 -5.77
N TYR A 17 -11.79 29.49 -6.61
CA TYR A 17 -11.18 28.21 -6.26
C TYR A 17 -12.09 27.30 -5.43
N GLY A 18 -13.24 26.98 -6.02
CA GLY A 18 -13.78 25.63 -5.90
C GLY A 18 -12.72 24.64 -6.38
N ILE A 19 -11.84 24.22 -5.47
CA ILE A 19 -11.41 22.83 -5.47
C ILE A 19 -12.73 22.10 -5.25
N SER A 20 -13.36 21.74 -6.36
CA SER A 20 -14.29 20.62 -6.36
C SER A 20 -13.53 19.55 -5.60
N CYS A 21 -14.01 19.25 -4.40
CA CYS A 21 -13.77 17.98 -3.78
C CYS A 21 -14.46 16.98 -4.70
N SER A 22 -13.86 16.77 -5.88
CA SER A 22 -14.01 15.56 -6.64
C SER A 22 -13.60 14.52 -5.62
N THR A 23 -14.61 13.93 -5.00
CA THR A 23 -14.54 12.70 -4.25
C THR A 23 -13.35 11.93 -4.78
N LEU A 24 -12.35 11.76 -3.92
CA LEU A 24 -11.25 10.81 -4.02
C LEU A 24 -11.83 9.39 -4.13
N SER A 25 -12.67 9.18 -5.13
CA SER A 25 -12.90 7.95 -5.86
C SER A 25 -11.75 7.86 -6.87
N ASP A 26 -10.52 8.03 -6.37
CA ASP A 26 -9.35 7.54 -7.06
C ASP A 26 -9.58 6.04 -7.16
N ARG A 27 -9.85 5.61 -8.39
CA ARG A 27 -10.26 4.24 -8.74
C ARG A 27 -9.54 3.23 -7.85
N VAL A 28 -10.33 2.61 -6.97
CA VAL A 28 -9.93 1.51 -6.08
C VAL A 28 -9.29 0.35 -6.87
N ASP A 29 -9.46 0.35 -8.20
CA ASP A 29 -9.06 -0.69 -9.14
C ASP A 29 -7.63 -0.55 -9.70
N SER A 30 -6.92 0.56 -9.45
CA SER A 30 -5.58 0.78 -10.03
C SER A 30 -4.44 0.32 -9.10
N MET A 31 -3.44 -0.36 -9.68
CA MET A 31 -2.22 -0.75 -8.98
C MET A 31 -1.44 0.49 -8.53
N LYS A 32 -1.28 0.69 -7.23
CA LYS A 32 -0.44 1.72 -6.64
C LYS A 32 0.98 1.19 -6.47
N ILE A 33 1.98 1.87 -7.01
CA ILE A 33 3.38 1.42 -6.98
C ILE A 33 4.20 2.39 -6.14
N PHE A 34 4.92 1.87 -5.16
CA PHE A 34 5.71 2.63 -4.20
C PHE A 34 7.20 2.30 -4.39
N PRO A 35 8.08 3.29 -4.53
CA PRO A 35 9.51 3.07 -4.53
C PRO A 35 10.00 2.70 -3.13
N LEU A 36 10.95 1.76 -3.06
CA LEU A 36 11.72 1.48 -1.86
C LEU A 36 12.84 2.51 -1.69
N THR A 37 13.27 2.75 -0.47
CA THR A 37 14.40 3.67 -0.19
C THR A 37 15.72 3.18 -0.79
N ARG A 38 15.84 1.85 -0.91
CA ARG A 38 16.92 1.14 -1.60
C ARG A 38 16.40 -0.19 -2.14
N PRO A 39 17.11 -0.84 -3.09
CA PRO A 39 16.78 -2.20 -3.48
C PRO A 39 16.72 -3.13 -2.28
N MET A 40 15.79 -4.07 -2.32
CA MET A 40 15.58 -5.02 -1.24
C MET A 40 16.78 -5.95 -1.08
N LYS A 41 17.15 -6.23 0.17
CA LYS A 41 18.27 -7.11 0.56
C LYS A 41 17.76 -8.29 1.40
N VAL A 42 18.59 -9.30 1.55
CA VAL A 42 18.35 -10.39 2.52
C VAL A 42 18.20 -9.79 3.92
N GLY A 43 17.17 -10.21 4.63
CA GLY A 43 16.80 -9.70 5.96
C GLY A 43 15.79 -8.56 5.94
N ASP A 44 15.52 -7.94 4.80
CA ASP A 44 14.45 -6.94 4.69
C ASP A 44 13.07 -7.60 4.85
N VAL A 45 12.16 -6.86 5.47
CA VAL A 45 10.80 -7.33 5.75
C VAL A 45 9.80 -6.29 5.29
N PHE A 46 8.81 -6.73 4.54
CA PHE A 46 7.63 -5.95 4.21
C PHE A 46 6.45 -6.46 5.02
N LYS A 47 5.75 -5.56 5.72
CA LYS A 47 4.56 -5.87 6.50
C LYS A 47 3.39 -5.00 6.06
N LEU A 48 2.24 -5.64 5.95
CA LEU A 48 0.96 -5.04 5.62
C LEU A 48 -0.07 -5.50 6.66
N ASN A 49 -0.54 -4.56 7.47
CA ASN A 49 -1.71 -4.76 8.32
C ASN A 49 -2.90 -4.10 7.63
N ALA A 50 -3.90 -4.88 7.26
CA ALA A 50 -5.04 -4.37 6.51
C ALA A 50 -6.32 -5.14 6.82
N TYR A 51 -7.45 -4.46 6.60
CA TYR A 51 -8.77 -5.07 6.67
C TYR A 51 -9.14 -5.67 5.30
N ALA A 52 -9.39 -6.98 5.24
CA ALA A 52 -9.87 -7.62 4.02
C ALA A 52 -11.37 -7.35 3.86
N LYS A 53 -11.74 -6.61 2.81
CA LYS A 53 -13.14 -6.43 2.44
C LYS A 53 -13.34 -6.89 1.00
N ALA A 54 -14.06 -7.98 0.79
CA ALA A 54 -14.60 -8.26 -0.53
C ALA A 54 -15.71 -7.24 -0.79
N ASP A 55 -15.52 -6.42 -1.82
CA ASP A 55 -16.60 -5.65 -2.41
C ASP A 55 -16.99 -6.31 -3.74
N LYS A 56 -18.18 -6.01 -4.26
CA LYS A 56 -18.62 -6.48 -5.58
C LYS A 56 -17.63 -6.09 -6.69
N SER A 57 -16.89 -4.98 -6.52
CA SER A 57 -15.90 -4.50 -7.49
C SER A 57 -14.48 -5.06 -7.29
N GLU A 58 -14.10 -5.50 -6.10
CA GLU A 58 -12.72 -5.92 -5.83
C GLU A 58 -12.68 -7.14 -4.90
N LYS A 59 -12.34 -8.28 -5.50
CA LYS A 59 -12.21 -9.58 -4.84
C LYS A 59 -10.77 -10.00 -4.66
N TYR A 60 -9.83 -9.22 -5.20
CA TYR A 60 -8.42 -9.56 -5.25
C TYR A 60 -7.60 -8.56 -4.48
N ILE A 61 -6.80 -9.06 -3.54
CA ILE A 61 -5.67 -8.32 -2.99
C ILE A 61 -4.46 -8.74 -3.81
N VAL A 62 -3.71 -7.78 -4.35
CA VAL A 62 -2.51 -8.06 -5.13
C VAL A 62 -1.34 -7.30 -4.54
N VAL A 63 -0.27 -8.03 -4.23
CA VAL A 63 1.02 -7.49 -3.81
C VAL A 63 2.09 -7.93 -4.79
N ASN A 64 2.75 -6.96 -5.43
CA ASN A 64 3.77 -7.21 -6.44
C ASN A 64 5.12 -6.62 -6.01
N PHE A 65 6.17 -7.43 -6.11
CA PHE A 65 7.55 -7.02 -5.87
C PHE A 65 8.18 -6.77 -7.23
N TYR A 66 8.18 -5.50 -7.66
CA TYR A 66 8.66 -5.09 -8.98
C TYR A 66 10.16 -4.85 -8.98
N GLU A 67 10.77 -5.22 -10.11
CA GLU A 67 12.15 -4.88 -10.38
C GLU A 67 12.30 -3.47 -10.97
N GLY A 68 13.46 -2.86 -10.71
CA GLY A 68 13.81 -1.54 -11.24
C GLY A 68 14.97 -1.59 -12.22
N ASP A 69 15.20 -0.46 -12.88
CA ASP A 69 16.49 -0.16 -13.50
C ASP A 69 17.43 0.60 -12.53
N SER A 70 18.67 0.82 -12.96
CA SER A 70 19.67 1.55 -12.18
C SER A 70 19.36 3.04 -12.00
N ARG A 71 18.33 3.57 -12.67
CA ARG A 71 17.87 4.96 -12.60
C ARG A 71 16.65 5.12 -11.70
N GLY A 72 16.17 4.01 -11.10
CA GLY A 72 15.01 4.02 -10.23
C GLY A 72 13.67 3.92 -10.97
N HIS A 73 13.64 3.59 -12.26
CA HIS A 73 12.38 3.34 -12.97
C HIS A 73 11.89 1.92 -12.75
N VAL A 74 10.58 1.79 -12.49
CA VAL A 74 9.92 0.48 -12.37
C VAL A 74 9.83 -0.23 -13.72
N LYS A 75 10.26 -1.50 -13.75
CA LYS A 75 10.10 -2.40 -14.90
C LYS A 75 8.82 -3.22 -14.71
N LYS A 76 7.67 -2.70 -15.15
CA LYS A 76 6.35 -3.33 -14.93
C LYS A 76 6.21 -4.78 -15.44
N LYS A 77 7.03 -5.20 -16.42
CA LYS A 77 7.08 -6.59 -16.94
C LYS A 77 7.98 -7.54 -16.13
N TYR A 78 8.54 -7.07 -15.03
CA TYR A 78 9.49 -7.81 -14.21
C TYR A 78 9.01 -7.79 -12.76
N ILE A 79 8.30 -8.84 -12.38
CA ILE A 79 7.77 -9.03 -11.02
C ILE A 79 8.46 -10.25 -10.44
N SER A 80 9.27 -10.04 -9.41
CA SER A 80 10.00 -11.13 -8.73
C SER A 80 9.06 -12.02 -7.94
N LEU A 81 8.06 -11.42 -7.29
CA LEU A 81 6.99 -12.10 -6.57
C LEU A 81 5.67 -11.35 -6.77
N SER A 82 4.66 -12.07 -7.22
CA SER A 82 3.26 -11.64 -7.21
C SER A 82 2.51 -12.52 -6.23
N VAL A 83 1.85 -11.89 -5.26
CA VAL A 83 0.92 -12.52 -4.33
C VAL A 83 -0.47 -12.06 -4.69
N LEU A 84 -1.30 -12.96 -5.19
CA LEU A 84 -2.70 -12.66 -5.54
C LEU A 84 -3.60 -13.46 -4.61
N VAL A 85 -4.40 -12.76 -3.81
CA VAL A 85 -5.35 -13.35 -2.86
C VAL A 85 -6.76 -13.06 -3.33
N ASN A 86 -7.51 -14.08 -3.71
CA ASN A 86 -8.93 -13.99 -3.90
C ASN A 86 -9.65 -14.19 -2.55
N VAL A 87 -10.17 -13.10 -1.99
CA VAL A 87 -10.78 -13.10 -0.63
C VAL A 87 -12.14 -13.77 -0.56
N ASP A 88 -12.80 -13.96 -1.70
CA ASP A 88 -14.13 -14.58 -1.82
C ASP A 88 -14.00 -16.12 -1.88
N SER A 89 -13.16 -16.62 -2.79
CA SER A 89 -12.87 -18.06 -2.91
C SER A 89 -11.87 -18.59 -1.88
N GLY A 90 -11.17 -17.71 -1.17
CA GLY A 90 -10.11 -18.08 -0.23
C GLY A 90 -8.91 -18.76 -0.92
N LYS A 91 -8.61 -18.38 -2.16
CA LYS A 91 -7.46 -18.88 -2.92
C LYS A 91 -6.37 -17.83 -2.99
N THR A 92 -5.12 -18.25 -2.76
CA THR A 92 -3.93 -17.43 -2.98
C THR A 92 -3.09 -18.06 -4.07
N SER A 93 -2.43 -17.22 -4.84
CA SER A 93 -1.58 -17.57 -5.96
C SER A 93 -0.25 -16.85 -5.84
N PHE A 94 0.83 -17.58 -6.08
CA PHE A 94 2.18 -17.04 -6.10
C PHE A 94 2.81 -17.23 -7.48
N ASN A 95 3.39 -16.16 -8.02
CA ASN A 95 4.02 -16.24 -9.34
C ASN A 95 5.13 -15.20 -9.56
N THR A 96 5.86 -15.35 -10.66
CA THR A 96 6.85 -14.42 -11.20
C THR A 96 6.40 -14.00 -12.59
N LEU A 97 6.58 -12.72 -12.95
CA LEU A 97 6.37 -12.20 -14.30
C LEU A 97 7.73 -11.81 -14.91
N SER A 98 8.00 -12.25 -16.13
CA SER A 98 9.13 -11.79 -16.92
C SER A 98 8.69 -11.17 -18.25
N ALA A 99 9.66 -10.75 -19.06
CA ALA A 99 9.41 -10.30 -20.42
C ALA A 99 8.72 -11.35 -21.30
N GLU A 100 8.93 -12.64 -21.01
CA GLU A 100 8.34 -13.78 -21.74
C GLU A 100 6.93 -14.13 -21.24
N GLY A 101 6.51 -13.56 -20.10
CA GLY A 101 5.20 -13.83 -19.50
C GLY A 101 5.29 -14.37 -18.08
N TRP A 102 4.14 -14.85 -17.60
CA TRP A 102 3.98 -15.47 -16.29
C TRP A 102 4.59 -16.88 -16.31
N TYR A 103 5.22 -17.25 -15.20
CA TYR A 103 5.66 -18.63 -14.98
C TYR A 103 4.51 -19.50 -14.44
N ASP A 104 4.78 -20.76 -14.12
CA ASP A 104 3.80 -21.67 -13.54
C ASP A 104 3.30 -21.20 -12.18
N GLU A 105 1.99 -21.14 -12.01
CA GLU A 105 1.38 -20.66 -10.78
C GLU A 105 1.58 -21.63 -9.61
N GLU A 106 1.85 -21.10 -8.40
CA GLU A 106 1.83 -21.87 -7.15
C GLU A 106 0.57 -21.53 -6.34
N PRO A 107 -0.54 -22.27 -6.50
CA PRO A 107 -1.78 -22.00 -5.79
C PRO A 107 -1.76 -22.56 -4.35
N LYS A 108 -2.48 -21.88 -3.45
CA LYS A 108 -2.66 -22.28 -2.06
C LYS A 108 -3.99 -21.81 -1.49
N LYS A 109 -4.52 -22.50 -0.48
CA LYS A 109 -5.71 -22.04 0.26
C LYS A 109 -5.32 -20.91 1.21
N SER A 110 -5.96 -19.76 1.09
CA SER A 110 -5.70 -18.57 1.90
C SER A 110 -6.39 -18.62 3.27
N PRO A 111 -5.72 -18.19 4.35
CA PRO A 111 -6.37 -17.90 5.63
C PRO A 111 -7.07 -16.52 5.65
N ILE A 112 -6.80 -15.66 4.65
CA ILE A 112 -7.42 -14.33 4.54
C ILE A 112 -8.87 -14.50 4.08
N LYS A 113 -9.79 -13.87 4.80
CA LYS A 113 -11.24 -13.94 4.54
C LYS A 113 -11.82 -12.54 4.49
N SER A 114 -12.83 -12.36 3.65
CA SER A 114 -13.62 -11.12 3.63
C SER A 114 -14.21 -10.81 5.02
N GLY A 115 -14.21 -9.53 5.39
CA GLY A 115 -14.75 -9.01 6.63
C GLY A 115 -13.85 -9.21 7.85
N ARG A 116 -12.55 -9.44 7.65
CA ARG A 116 -11.59 -9.67 8.74
C ARG A 116 -10.27 -8.97 8.49
N ASP A 117 -9.63 -8.54 9.57
CA ASP A 117 -8.24 -8.10 9.53
C ASP A 117 -7.29 -9.24 9.18
N TYR A 118 -6.21 -8.86 8.53
CA TYR A 118 -5.08 -9.73 8.28
C TYR A 118 -3.76 -8.97 8.38
N GLU A 119 -2.75 -9.69 8.82
CA GLU A 119 -1.35 -9.29 8.71
C GLU A 119 -0.71 -10.14 7.60
N LEU A 120 -0.12 -9.49 6.61
CA LEU A 120 0.74 -10.12 5.62
C LEU A 120 2.16 -9.63 5.82
N GLU A 121 3.07 -10.56 6.08
CA GLU A 121 4.50 -10.29 6.17
C GLU A 121 5.25 -11.08 5.09
N ILE A 122 6.16 -10.40 4.40
CA ILE A 122 7.01 -10.99 3.37
C ILE A 122 8.47 -10.64 3.69
N SER A 123 9.25 -11.67 3.99
CA SER A 123 10.64 -11.56 4.40
C SER A 123 11.56 -12.09 3.31
N ALA A 124 12.57 -11.31 2.96
CA ALA A 124 13.55 -11.67 1.94
C ALA A 124 14.67 -12.53 2.53
N HIS A 125 14.81 -13.78 2.10
CA HIS A 125 15.89 -14.67 2.52
C HIS A 125 16.91 -14.90 1.40
N GLU A 126 17.93 -15.72 1.63
CA GLU A 126 18.99 -15.93 0.64
C GLU A 126 18.53 -16.61 -0.65
N ARG A 127 17.47 -17.43 -0.60
CA ARG A 127 17.04 -18.25 -1.74
C ARG A 127 15.54 -18.17 -2.03
N GLU A 128 14.78 -17.50 -1.17
CA GLU A 128 13.33 -17.52 -1.20
C GLU A 128 12.73 -16.29 -0.49
N TYR A 129 11.46 -16.02 -0.77
CA TYR A 129 10.62 -15.22 0.10
C TYR A 129 9.93 -16.13 1.12
N GLN A 130 9.95 -15.73 2.39
CA GLN A 130 9.10 -16.32 3.41
C GLN A 130 7.89 -15.43 3.60
N ILE A 131 6.71 -16.00 3.44
CA ILE A 131 5.44 -15.29 3.46
C ILE A 131 4.69 -15.78 4.69
N PHE A 132 4.36 -14.86 5.59
CA PHE A 132 3.61 -15.11 6.81
C PHE A 132 2.24 -14.44 6.70
N ILE A 133 1.23 -15.12 7.21
CA ILE A 133 -0.10 -14.53 7.38
C ILE A 133 -0.51 -14.70 8.83
N ASN A 134 -0.87 -13.60 9.50
CA ASN A 134 -1.22 -13.55 10.92
C ASN A 134 -0.15 -14.22 11.79
N GLY A 135 1.12 -13.83 11.62
CA GLY A 135 2.28 -14.37 12.32
C GLY A 135 2.65 -15.84 12.01
N LYS A 136 1.94 -16.55 11.13
CA LYS A 136 2.21 -17.96 10.80
C LYS A 136 2.82 -18.09 9.41
N LEU A 137 3.89 -18.90 9.30
CA LEU A 137 4.51 -19.19 8.00
C LEU A 137 3.49 -19.81 7.06
N PHE A 138 3.15 -19.06 6.01
CA PHE A 138 2.15 -19.43 5.03
C PHE A 138 2.78 -20.06 3.80
N GLN A 139 3.85 -19.49 3.23
CA GLN A 139 4.50 -20.03 2.03
C GLN A 139 5.99 -19.71 2.00
N ARG A 140 6.79 -20.62 1.46
CA ARG A 140 8.18 -20.38 1.03
C ARG A 140 8.21 -20.33 -0.49
N TYR A 141 8.52 -19.18 -1.07
CA TYR A 141 8.54 -19.00 -2.52
C TYR A 141 9.98 -18.85 -3.01
N SER A 142 10.51 -19.90 -3.65
CA SER A 142 11.87 -19.92 -4.17
C SER A 142 12.06 -18.90 -5.29
N TYR A 143 13.23 -18.23 -5.32
CA TYR A 143 13.52 -17.27 -6.38
C TYR A 143 13.66 -17.96 -7.74
N ARG A 144 12.83 -17.57 -8.71
CA ARG A 144 12.86 -18.13 -10.08
C ARG A 144 13.91 -17.52 -11.00
N ARG A 145 14.56 -16.42 -10.60
CA ARG A 145 15.77 -15.87 -11.26
C ARG A 145 16.79 -15.42 -10.21
N LYS A 146 18.00 -15.04 -10.66
CA LYS A 146 19.07 -14.44 -9.82
C LYS A 146 18.66 -13.05 -9.32
N PHE A 147 17.70 -12.98 -8.41
CA PHE A 147 16.96 -11.77 -8.02
C PHE A 147 17.45 -11.08 -6.75
N LYS A 148 18.65 -11.41 -6.27
CA LYS A 148 19.15 -10.95 -4.96
C LYS A 148 19.23 -9.42 -4.77
N LYS A 149 19.00 -8.58 -5.79
CA LYS A 149 19.23 -7.12 -5.73
C LYS A 149 18.34 -6.24 -6.64
N SER A 150 17.30 -6.75 -7.29
CA SER A 150 16.57 -5.97 -8.31
C SER A 150 15.21 -5.44 -7.88
N VAL A 151 14.61 -5.96 -6.79
CA VAL A 151 13.34 -5.43 -6.28
C VAL A 151 13.56 -4.03 -5.72
N THR A 152 12.88 -3.06 -6.30
CA THR A 152 13.00 -1.63 -5.97
C THR A 152 11.66 -0.98 -5.73
N HIS A 153 10.56 -1.64 -6.10
CA HIS A 153 9.23 -1.09 -5.95
C HIS A 153 8.26 -2.16 -5.44
N ILE A 154 7.28 -1.74 -4.66
CA ILE A 154 6.17 -2.58 -4.21
C ILE A 154 4.89 -2.05 -4.81
N GLY A 155 4.14 -2.91 -5.50
CA GLY A 155 2.83 -2.65 -6.03
C GLY A 155 1.75 -3.21 -5.12
N LEU A 156 0.71 -2.42 -4.87
CA LEU A 156 -0.46 -2.80 -4.10
C LEU A 156 -1.74 -2.49 -4.88
N ARG A 157 -2.65 -3.46 -4.93
CA ARG A 157 -4.02 -3.31 -5.44
C ARG A 157 -5.01 -4.02 -4.53
N GLY A 158 -6.24 -3.52 -4.47
CA GLY A 158 -7.33 -4.10 -3.69
C GLY A 158 -7.15 -3.94 -2.19
N ILE A 159 -6.32 -2.98 -1.81
CA ILE A 159 -6.12 -2.56 -0.43
C ILE A 159 -6.81 -1.21 -0.26
N ARG A 160 -7.77 -1.15 0.66
CA ARG A 160 -8.43 0.10 1.02
C ARG A 160 -7.52 0.86 1.97
N PHE A 161 -6.83 1.85 1.44
CA PHE A 161 -6.15 2.81 2.28
C PHE A 161 -7.17 3.82 2.80
N THR A 162 -7.40 3.84 4.11
CA THR A 162 -8.10 4.96 4.73
C THR A 162 -7.14 6.13 4.73
N ALA A 163 -7.50 7.25 4.09
CA ALA A 163 -6.73 8.47 4.24
C ALA A 163 -6.88 8.92 5.70
N ALA A 164 -5.77 8.95 6.45
CA ALA A 164 -5.75 9.62 7.75
C ALA A 164 -6.39 11.00 7.57
N LYS A 165 -7.53 11.24 8.25
CA LYS A 165 -8.19 12.54 8.22
C LYS A 165 -7.17 13.56 8.73
N LYS A 166 -6.67 14.41 7.84
CA LYS A 166 -5.91 15.59 8.26
C LYS A 166 -6.91 16.48 9.00
N SER A 167 -6.85 16.53 10.34
CA SER A 167 -7.67 17.45 11.12
C SER A 167 -7.21 18.87 10.81
N CYS A 168 -7.89 19.52 9.87
CA CYS A 168 -7.87 20.97 9.82
C CYS A 168 -8.78 21.44 10.96
N SER A 169 -8.23 22.26 11.86
CA SER A 169 -8.81 22.81 13.09
C SER A 169 -8.73 21.92 14.34
N GLY A 170 -7.68 22.16 15.14
CA GLY A 170 -7.73 22.31 16.60
C GLY A 170 -8.31 21.22 17.50
N SER A 171 -8.70 20.05 16.99
CA SER A 171 -9.09 18.90 17.82
C SER A 171 -7.90 17.96 17.98
N SER A 172 -7.69 17.56 19.23
CA SER A 172 -6.75 16.55 19.70
C SER A 172 -6.49 15.45 18.67
N ILE A 173 -5.21 15.08 18.54
CA ILE A 173 -4.75 13.81 17.98
C ILE A 173 -5.56 12.71 18.68
N GLY A 174 -6.66 12.31 18.06
CA GLY A 174 -7.69 11.47 18.63
C GLY A 174 -7.93 10.33 17.67
N ASP A 175 -7.57 9.15 18.15
CA ASP A 175 -7.88 7.82 17.65
C ASP A 175 -7.33 7.49 16.27
N ASP A 176 -6.14 6.87 16.26
CA ASP A 176 -5.78 5.93 15.20
C ASP A 176 -6.95 4.95 15.03
N ASP A 177 -7.67 4.98 13.91
CA ASP A 177 -8.66 3.93 13.63
C ASP A 177 -7.89 2.61 13.60
N PRO A 178 -8.18 1.62 14.47
CA PRO A 178 -7.46 0.34 14.46
C PRO A 178 -7.60 -0.40 13.11
N ASN A 179 -8.55 0.01 12.26
CA ASN A 179 -8.71 -0.49 10.89
C ASN A 179 -7.90 0.29 9.83
N ASP A 180 -7.10 1.28 10.23
CA ASP A 180 -6.23 2.00 9.31
C ASP A 180 -5.16 1.04 8.79
N THR A 181 -5.16 0.85 7.46
CA THR A 181 -4.16 0.02 6.80
C THR A 181 -2.77 0.58 7.07
N GLN A 182 -1.93 -0.21 7.73
CA GLN A 182 -0.55 0.16 8.01
C GLN A 182 0.38 -0.57 7.04
N LEU A 183 1.17 0.22 6.31
CA LEU A 183 2.25 -0.31 5.50
C LEU A 183 3.58 -0.01 6.19
N ILE A 184 4.29 -1.07 6.54
CA ILE A 184 5.55 -0.99 7.25
C ILE A 184 6.59 -1.71 6.41
N LEU A 185 7.71 -1.05 6.18
CA LEU A 185 8.89 -1.61 5.56
C LEU A 185 10.02 -1.57 6.57
N VAL A 186 10.72 -2.69 6.76
CA VAL A 186 11.88 -2.79 7.64
C VAL A 186 13.12 -3.02 6.77
N GLN A 187 14.03 -2.05 6.77
CA GLN A 187 15.29 -2.12 6.02
C GLN A 187 16.45 -1.73 6.94
N ASP A 188 17.48 -2.59 7.03
CA ASP A 188 18.64 -2.38 7.90
C ASP A 188 18.28 -2.11 9.38
N GLY A 189 17.18 -2.71 9.86
CA GLY A 189 16.66 -2.50 11.22
C GLY A 189 15.87 -1.19 11.42
N ASN A 190 15.72 -0.36 10.39
CA ASN A 190 14.90 0.84 10.43
C ASN A 190 13.48 0.57 9.96
N PHE A 191 12.51 1.16 10.66
CA PHE A 191 11.10 1.10 10.31
C PHE A 191 10.73 2.29 9.42
N TYR A 192 10.07 1.99 8.31
CA TYR A 192 9.51 2.98 7.41
C TYR A 192 8.01 2.77 7.31
N ARG A 193 7.25 3.80 7.63
CA ARG A 193 5.79 3.81 7.48
C ARG A 193 5.43 4.64 6.25
N MET A 194 4.43 4.21 5.50
CA MET A 194 3.82 5.13 4.53
C MET A 194 3.00 6.18 5.27
N LEU A 195 3.37 7.45 5.09
CA LEU A 195 2.68 8.59 5.69
C LEU A 195 1.80 9.29 4.65
N GLY A 196 0.56 9.60 5.02
CA GLY A 196 -0.33 10.46 4.22
C GLY A 196 -0.59 9.91 2.81
N PRO A 197 -1.11 10.70 1.86
CA PRO A 197 -1.63 10.18 0.60
C PRO A 197 -0.50 9.75 -0.35
N PHE A 198 -0.02 8.53 -0.12
CA PHE A 198 0.42 7.55 -1.12
C PHE A 198 1.62 7.87 -2.01
N THR A 199 2.60 8.63 -1.51
CA THR A 199 3.75 9.02 -2.34
C THR A 199 5.03 8.23 -2.06
N ALA A 200 5.38 7.96 -0.80
CA ALA A 200 6.61 7.25 -0.45
C ALA A 200 6.62 6.72 1.00
N PHE A 201 7.56 5.82 1.28
CA PHE A 201 7.93 5.40 2.64
C PHE A 201 8.76 6.48 3.34
N SER A 202 8.45 6.78 4.61
CA SER A 202 9.23 7.68 5.45
C SER A 202 9.71 6.96 6.71
N GLN A 203 10.94 7.23 7.13
CA GLN A 203 11.53 6.61 8.31
C GLN A 203 10.81 7.10 9.57
N GLU A 204 10.40 6.18 10.45
CA GLU A 204 9.92 6.57 11.77
C GLU A 204 11.12 7.03 12.61
N THR A 205 11.09 8.29 13.03
CA THR A 205 12.05 8.79 14.03
C THR A 205 11.56 8.32 15.39
N THR A 206 12.25 7.34 15.97
CA THR A 206 12.06 7.04 17.39
C THR A 206 12.71 8.18 18.17
N SER A 207 11.91 9.13 18.64
CA SER A 207 12.36 10.02 19.69
C SER A 207 12.57 9.15 20.93
N LYS A 208 13.80 8.67 21.16
CA LYS A 208 14.20 8.29 22.51
C LYS A 208 14.00 9.55 23.34
N GLY A 209 13.00 9.51 24.23
CA GLY A 209 12.91 10.47 25.32
C GLY A 209 14.29 10.52 25.99
N ARG A 210 14.88 11.71 26.02
CA ARG A 210 15.89 11.97 27.03
C ARG A 210 15.11 12.08 28.32
N ASP A 211 15.30 11.08 29.17
CA ASP A 211 15.10 11.23 30.61
C ASP A 211 15.99 12.36 31.15
#